data_AF-A0A2E8EHP4-F1
#
_entry.id   AF-A0A2E8EHP4-F1
#
_cell.length_a   1.000
_cell.length_b   1.000
_cell.length_c   1.000
_cell.angle_alpha   90.00
_cell.angle_beta   90.00
_cell.angle_gamma   90.00
#
_symmetry.space_group_name_H-M   'P 1'
#
loop_
_entity.id
_entity.type
_entity.pdbx_description
1 polymer ?
#
loop_
_entity_poly.entity_id
_entity_poly.type
_entity_poly.pdbx_seq_one_letter_code
_entity_poly.pdbx_strand_id
1 'polypeptide(L)'
;MVTKEDSITDFLDNPVFICGAPRSGTTLLANLLDGHSELLVLPTETHILQHFKAYKGETRKTFFLRDYIFTDDILFYSSPAYREKRNKFLAFMYGAGSVWDLSLVNGKTFIETYTKFLKENGPSLEVLYKAITLSLFSSYTSPDKNSHPKYFVEKRPLDNEISAILLKEHFPNAKFVHILRDPRTRYASTKRRRIRRRMNYKYCRRLNDKDFVRGHAEISMLSFVLAKRNKFVLGDDYLVINYEDLTSQPNEIMKIVADSLSLPWEDILLTQTCLGKKTSSSSSFKTALDSVTATDIDRIKAYNSLTTGLERMIVNLYNGDVAQEFGYDLGEAKPIPALSLIRPVRYELPLHYLGNRLAYQKQIWARTSAQVVEESINQILSKWECGIPTQD
;
A
#
# COMPACT_ATOMS: atom_id res chain seq x y z
N MET A 1 33.72 -18.64 -12.03
CA MET A 1 34.20 -17.32 -11.62
C MET A 1 33.10 -16.34 -11.97
N VAL A 2 32.30 -15.93 -10.97
CA VAL A 2 31.25 -14.90 -11.14
C VAL A 2 31.99 -13.57 -11.25
N THR A 3 31.78 -12.82 -12.33
CA THR A 3 32.51 -11.56 -12.53
C THR A 3 31.96 -10.49 -11.59
N LYS A 4 32.77 -9.47 -11.28
CA LYS A 4 32.39 -8.39 -10.35
C LYS A 4 31.16 -7.61 -10.82
N GLU A 5 30.85 -7.63 -12.12
CA GLU A 5 29.63 -7.05 -12.70
C GLU A 5 28.39 -7.91 -12.46
N ASP A 6 28.51 -9.24 -12.46
CA ASP A 6 27.39 -10.15 -12.14
C ASP A 6 26.91 -9.94 -10.69
N SER A 7 27.83 -9.64 -9.75
CA SER A 7 27.53 -9.45 -8.32
C SER A 7 26.77 -8.17 -7.96
N ILE A 8 26.71 -7.17 -8.84
CA ILE A 8 26.06 -5.88 -8.55
C ILE A 8 24.54 -5.97 -8.75
N THR A 9 24.05 -6.97 -9.48
CA THR A 9 22.63 -7.11 -9.82
C THR A 9 21.89 -8.22 -9.07
N ASP A 10 22.57 -9.00 -8.23
CA ASP A 10 21.96 -10.13 -7.49
C ASP A 10 20.76 -9.71 -6.63
N PHE A 11 20.76 -8.48 -6.13
CA PHE A 11 19.65 -7.92 -5.36
C PHE A 11 18.33 -7.80 -6.14
N LEU A 12 18.40 -7.78 -7.48
CA LEU A 12 17.23 -7.75 -8.36
C LEU A 12 16.40 -9.04 -8.28
N ASP A 13 16.98 -10.11 -7.73
CA ASP A 13 16.31 -11.40 -7.48
C ASP A 13 15.76 -11.53 -6.05
N ASN A 14 16.04 -10.54 -5.19
CA ASN A 14 15.67 -10.55 -3.77
C ASN A 14 14.73 -9.37 -3.43
N PRO A 15 13.47 -9.37 -3.90
CA PRO A 15 12.51 -8.34 -3.53
C PRO A 15 12.04 -8.48 -2.09
N VAL A 16 11.78 -7.33 -1.48
CA VAL A 16 10.95 -7.19 -0.28
C VAL A 16 9.68 -6.44 -0.65
N PHE A 17 8.53 -7.10 -0.56
CA PHE A 17 7.24 -6.47 -0.85
C PHE A 17 6.56 -6.02 0.45
N ILE A 18 6.30 -4.72 0.54
CA ILE A 18 5.48 -4.17 1.62
C ILE A 18 4.01 -4.36 1.26
N CYS A 19 3.32 -5.09 2.12
CA CYS A 19 1.91 -5.44 2.04
C CYS A 19 1.09 -4.62 3.03
N GLY A 20 -0.19 -4.40 2.73
CA GLY A 20 -1.14 -3.81 3.65
C GLY A 20 -2.19 -2.94 2.99
N ALA A 21 -3.36 -2.86 3.61
CA ALA A 21 -4.44 -2.00 3.14
C ALA A 21 -3.97 -0.55 2.97
N PRO A 22 -4.45 0.19 1.95
CA PRO A 22 -4.26 1.63 1.87
C PRO A 22 -4.59 2.29 3.21
N ARG A 23 -3.65 3.13 3.68
CA ARG A 23 -3.69 3.84 4.98
C ARG A 23 -3.37 2.99 6.22
N SER A 24 -2.92 1.75 6.08
CA SER A 24 -2.46 0.94 7.22
C SER A 24 -1.11 1.40 7.76
N GLY A 25 -0.27 2.07 6.97
CA GLY A 25 1.06 2.50 7.41
C GLY A 25 2.19 2.05 6.48
N THR A 26 1.86 1.43 5.35
CA THR A 26 2.82 0.99 4.33
C THR A 26 3.83 2.06 3.90
N THR A 27 3.43 3.33 3.77
CA THR A 27 4.38 4.44 3.48
C THR A 27 5.32 4.73 4.65
N LEU A 28 4.85 4.65 5.90
CA LEU A 28 5.72 4.82 7.06
C LEU A 28 6.79 3.72 7.08
N LEU A 29 6.38 2.46 6.90
CA LEU A 29 7.30 1.32 6.86
C LEU A 29 8.31 1.43 5.71
N ALA A 30 7.85 1.79 4.51
CA ALA A 30 8.75 2.00 3.36
C ALA A 30 9.80 3.07 3.65
N ASN A 31 9.40 4.19 4.25
CA ASN A 31 10.30 5.28 4.59
C ASN A 31 11.26 4.94 5.74
N LEU A 32 10.88 4.04 6.66
CA LEU A 32 11.77 3.56 7.72
C LEU A 32 12.79 2.54 7.20
N LEU A 33 12.46 1.79 6.14
CA LEU A 33 13.40 0.90 5.47
C LEU A 33 14.34 1.65 4.51
N ASP A 34 13.92 2.81 4.00
CA ASP A 34 14.76 3.65 3.14
C ASP A 34 15.97 4.18 3.93
N GLY A 35 17.11 4.28 3.24
CA GLY A 35 18.37 4.73 3.83
C GLY A 35 19.23 3.64 4.45
N HIS A 36 18.69 2.43 4.65
CA HIS A 36 19.48 1.27 5.08
C HIS A 36 20.51 0.85 4.00
N SER A 37 21.75 0.54 4.40
CA SER A 37 22.85 0.30 3.45
C SER A 37 22.63 -0.88 2.49
N GLU A 38 21.92 -1.93 2.94
CA GLU A 38 21.60 -3.12 2.13
C GLU A 38 20.25 -3.06 1.40
N LEU A 39 19.53 -1.92 1.42
CA LEU A 39 18.21 -1.80 0.78
C LEU A 39 18.18 -0.74 -0.31
N LEU A 40 17.61 -1.09 -1.47
CA LEU A 40 17.15 -0.10 -2.45
C LEU A 40 15.62 0.02 -2.38
N VAL A 41 15.11 1.06 -1.74
CA VAL A 41 13.66 1.26 -1.65
C VAL A 41 13.16 2.03 -2.87
N LEU A 42 12.22 1.43 -3.62
CA LEU A 42 11.50 2.14 -4.67
C LEU A 42 10.66 3.21 -4.01
N PRO A 43 10.87 4.50 -4.32
CA PRO A 43 10.17 5.54 -3.61
C PRO A 43 8.67 5.41 -3.90
N THR A 44 8.25 5.16 -5.16
CA THR A 44 6.83 5.15 -5.56
C THR A 44 6.18 3.79 -5.52
N GLU A 45 4.85 3.82 -5.39
CA GLU A 45 4.01 2.68 -5.75
C GLU A 45 4.17 2.40 -7.24
N THR A 46 4.54 1.17 -7.60
CA THR A 46 4.62 0.73 -8.98
C THR A 46 3.27 0.14 -9.39
N HIS A 47 2.77 0.46 -10.59
CA HIS A 47 1.53 -0.13 -11.11
C HIS A 47 1.80 -1.34 -12.01
N ILE A 48 3.00 -1.94 -11.92
CA ILE A 48 3.43 -3.09 -12.71
C ILE A 48 2.38 -4.21 -12.67
N LEU A 49 1.94 -4.64 -11.48
CA LEU A 49 0.95 -5.71 -11.33
C LEU A 49 -0.39 -5.38 -11.99
N GLN A 50 -0.85 -4.13 -11.91
CA GLN A 50 -2.11 -3.71 -12.55
C GLN A 50 -2.01 -3.78 -14.06
N HIS A 51 -0.92 -3.22 -14.62
CA HIS A 51 -0.66 -3.26 -16.05
C HIS A 51 -0.46 -4.69 -16.54
N PHE A 52 0.27 -5.52 -15.78
CA PHE A 52 0.54 -6.90 -16.13
C PHE A 52 -0.73 -7.76 -16.13
N LYS A 53 -1.66 -7.54 -15.19
CA LYS A 53 -2.97 -8.22 -15.15
C LYS A 53 -3.94 -7.70 -16.21
N ALA A 54 -3.87 -6.42 -16.56
CA ALA A 54 -4.79 -5.80 -17.53
C ALA A 54 -4.56 -6.27 -18.97
N TYR A 55 -3.32 -6.63 -19.34
CA TYR A 55 -2.98 -7.07 -20.70
C TYR A 55 -2.51 -8.53 -20.72
N LYS A 56 -2.78 -9.28 -21.81
CA LYS A 56 -2.35 -10.68 -22.01
C LYS A 56 -1.79 -10.90 -23.43
N GLY A 57 -1.03 -11.97 -23.62
CA GLY A 57 -0.51 -12.40 -24.92
C GLY A 57 0.23 -11.31 -25.69
N GLU A 58 0.00 -11.22 -27.00
CA GLU A 58 0.65 -10.24 -27.88
C GLU A 58 0.29 -8.79 -27.54
N THR A 59 -0.92 -8.54 -27.02
CA THR A 59 -1.33 -7.19 -26.57
C THR A 59 -0.48 -6.73 -25.38
N ARG A 60 -0.16 -7.62 -24.43
CA ARG A 60 0.74 -7.34 -23.31
C ARG A 60 2.13 -6.96 -23.80
N LYS A 61 2.68 -7.80 -24.68
CA LYS A 61 4.01 -7.57 -25.25
C LYS A 61 4.08 -6.24 -25.98
N THR A 62 3.06 -5.95 -26.81
CA THR A 62 2.93 -4.70 -27.54
C THR A 62 2.86 -3.49 -26.60
N PHE A 63 2.00 -3.54 -25.57
CA PHE A 63 1.87 -2.45 -24.58
C PHE A 63 3.18 -2.18 -23.84
N PHE A 64 3.87 -3.22 -23.35
CA PHE A 64 5.12 -3.01 -22.61
C PHE A 64 6.27 -2.52 -23.50
N LEU A 65 6.34 -2.96 -24.76
CA LEU A 65 7.36 -2.50 -25.69
C LEU A 65 7.11 -1.08 -26.22
N ARG A 66 5.84 -0.64 -26.31
CA ARG A 66 5.48 0.64 -26.94
C ARG A 66 5.03 1.73 -25.97
N ASP A 67 4.27 1.37 -24.93
CA ASP A 67 3.44 2.32 -24.19
C ASP A 67 3.81 2.44 -22.70
N TYR A 68 4.41 1.42 -22.09
CA TYR A 68 4.71 1.45 -20.65
C TYR A 68 5.66 2.59 -20.24
N ILE A 69 6.57 2.98 -21.13
CA ILE A 69 7.49 4.12 -20.92
C ILE A 69 6.73 5.43 -20.69
N PHE A 70 5.49 5.55 -21.18
CA PHE A 70 4.65 6.73 -21.06
C PHE A 70 3.66 6.66 -19.88
N THR A 71 3.78 5.64 -19.02
CA THR A 71 2.97 5.54 -17.81
C THR A 71 3.48 6.48 -16.71
N ASP A 72 2.60 6.80 -15.77
CA ASP A 72 2.96 7.59 -14.59
C ASP A 72 4.15 6.96 -13.82
N ASP A 73 4.30 5.64 -13.84
CA ASP A 73 5.40 4.92 -13.16
C ASP A 73 6.77 5.30 -13.72
N ILE A 74 6.92 5.32 -15.05
CA ILE A 74 8.20 5.63 -15.71
C ILE A 74 8.40 7.14 -15.86
N LEU A 75 7.33 7.89 -16.18
CA LEU A 75 7.39 9.34 -16.34
C LEU A 75 7.81 10.06 -15.06
N PHE A 76 7.48 9.49 -13.90
CA PHE A 76 7.88 9.99 -12.60
C PHE A 76 9.40 10.11 -12.43
N TYR A 77 10.15 9.10 -12.89
CA TYR A 77 11.61 9.07 -12.80
C TYR A 77 12.27 9.80 -13.97
N SER A 78 11.63 9.82 -15.13
CA SER A 78 12.28 10.18 -16.37
C SER A 78 12.03 11.60 -16.88
N SER A 79 10.90 12.21 -16.52
CA SER A 79 10.51 13.53 -17.02
C SER A 79 10.64 14.62 -15.94
N PRO A 80 11.55 15.60 -16.11
CA PRO A 80 11.71 16.71 -15.15
C PRO A 80 10.42 17.53 -14.97
N ALA A 81 9.69 17.80 -16.07
CA ALA A 81 8.43 18.54 -16.01
C ALA A 81 7.33 17.76 -15.28
N TYR A 82 7.24 16.44 -15.52
CA TYR A 82 6.28 15.59 -14.82
C TYR A 82 6.62 15.49 -13.32
N ARG A 83 7.90 15.32 -13.01
CA ARG A 83 8.45 15.31 -11.65
C ARG A 83 8.11 16.59 -10.89
N GLU A 84 8.32 17.76 -11.48
CA GLU A 84 7.99 19.04 -10.85
C GLU A 84 6.48 19.16 -10.57
N LYS A 85 5.65 18.83 -11.56
CA LYS A 85 4.18 18.81 -11.41
C LYS A 85 3.76 17.87 -10.29
N ARG A 86 4.37 16.69 -10.20
CA ARG A 86 4.09 15.71 -9.17
C ARG A 86 4.56 16.15 -7.79
N ASN A 87 5.74 16.74 -7.69
CA ASN A 87 6.27 17.30 -6.45
C ASN A 87 5.39 18.43 -5.92
N LYS A 88 4.89 19.33 -6.78
CA LYS A 88 3.90 20.34 -6.41
C LYS A 88 2.61 19.71 -5.88
N PHE A 89 2.11 18.64 -6.53
CA PHE A 89 0.95 17.90 -6.05
C PHE A 89 1.19 17.23 -4.69
N LEU A 90 2.35 16.59 -4.51
CA LEU A 90 2.70 15.94 -3.25
C LEU A 90 2.87 16.97 -2.11
N ALA A 91 3.50 18.11 -2.39
CA ALA A 91 3.64 19.23 -1.44
C ALA A 91 2.27 19.75 -1.00
N PHE A 92 1.33 19.95 -1.94
CA PHE A 92 -0.05 20.30 -1.61
C PHE A 92 -0.75 19.22 -0.76
N MET A 93 -0.45 17.94 -1.03
CA MET A 93 -1.09 16.82 -0.35
C MET A 93 -0.49 16.52 1.04
N TYR A 94 0.77 16.82 1.30
CA TYR A 94 1.44 16.35 2.51
C TYR A 94 2.18 17.45 3.27
N GLY A 95 2.32 18.65 2.69
CA GLY A 95 3.03 19.81 3.26
C GLY A 95 4.35 20.10 2.53
N ALA A 96 4.95 21.26 2.78
CA ALA A 96 6.32 21.52 2.34
C ALA A 96 7.29 20.64 3.17
N GLY A 97 8.26 19.97 2.52
CA GLY A 97 9.23 19.08 3.18
C GLY A 97 8.85 17.60 3.26
N SER A 98 7.62 17.21 2.89
CA SER A 98 7.19 15.82 2.75
C SER A 98 7.37 15.29 1.32
N VAL A 99 8.22 15.97 0.55
CA VAL A 99 8.31 15.87 -0.91
C VAL A 99 9.55 15.07 -1.26
N TRP A 100 9.37 14.21 -2.24
CA TRP A 100 10.32 13.22 -2.65
C TRP A 100 11.34 13.95 -3.51
N ASP A 101 12.60 13.99 -3.09
CA ASP A 101 13.61 14.74 -3.83
C ASP A 101 14.15 13.91 -4.99
N LEU A 102 13.32 13.83 -6.01
CA LEU A 102 13.60 13.09 -7.23
C LEU A 102 14.66 13.77 -8.10
N SER A 103 15.13 14.98 -7.74
CA SER A 103 16.26 15.61 -8.42
C SER A 103 17.52 14.73 -8.39
N LEU A 104 17.61 13.83 -7.40
CA LEU A 104 18.66 12.82 -7.26
C LEU A 104 18.62 11.71 -8.31
N VAL A 105 17.58 11.66 -9.15
CA VAL A 105 17.43 10.65 -10.20
C VAL A 105 17.72 11.28 -11.55
N ASN A 106 18.76 10.79 -12.24
CA ASN A 106 19.05 11.17 -13.62
C ASN A 106 18.05 10.53 -14.58
N GLY A 107 17.07 11.31 -15.05
CA GLY A 107 15.98 10.79 -15.88
C GLY A 107 16.44 10.22 -17.23
N LYS A 108 17.54 10.73 -17.81
CA LYS A 108 18.11 10.22 -19.06
C LYS A 108 18.70 8.83 -18.84
N THR A 109 19.59 8.69 -17.85
CA THR A 109 20.16 7.38 -17.47
C THR A 109 19.06 6.39 -17.12
N PHE A 110 18.03 6.82 -16.40
CA PHE A 110 16.90 5.94 -16.05
C PHE A 110 16.22 5.38 -17.30
N ILE A 111 15.83 6.23 -18.28
CA ILE A 111 15.17 5.74 -19.51
C ILE A 111 16.11 4.84 -20.31
N GLU A 112 17.37 5.23 -20.46
CA GLU A 112 18.34 4.49 -21.25
C GLU A 112 18.55 3.08 -20.68
N THR A 113 18.79 2.98 -19.37
CA THR A 113 18.90 1.69 -18.66
C THR A 113 17.61 0.88 -18.77
N TYR A 114 16.45 1.49 -18.53
CA TYR A 114 15.15 0.81 -18.56
C TYR A 114 14.87 0.21 -19.94
N THR A 115 15.03 1.04 -20.97
CA THR A 115 14.74 0.68 -22.36
C THR A 115 15.72 -0.37 -22.86
N LYS A 116 17.01 -0.25 -22.50
CA LYS A 116 18.02 -1.25 -22.84
C LYS A 116 17.68 -2.61 -22.22
N PHE A 117 17.48 -2.64 -20.91
CA PHE A 117 17.19 -3.88 -20.17
C PHE A 117 15.92 -4.57 -20.69
N LEU A 118 14.85 -3.78 -20.94
CA LEU A 118 13.58 -4.31 -21.45
C LEU A 118 13.71 -4.85 -22.89
N LYS A 119 14.51 -4.21 -23.75
CA LYS A 119 14.76 -4.69 -25.12
C LYS A 119 15.56 -5.99 -25.15
N GLU A 120 16.53 -6.12 -24.27
CA GLU A 120 17.42 -7.30 -24.21
C GLU A 120 16.71 -8.53 -23.63
N ASN A 121 15.84 -8.33 -22.63
CA ASN A 121 15.23 -9.44 -21.88
C ASN A 121 13.76 -9.70 -22.24
N GLY A 122 13.09 -8.76 -22.92
CA GLY A 122 11.68 -8.85 -23.26
C GLY A 122 10.74 -8.61 -22.05
N PRO A 123 9.45 -8.33 -22.28
CA PRO A 123 8.54 -7.96 -21.19
C PRO A 123 7.95 -9.17 -20.46
N SER A 124 8.52 -9.51 -19.30
CA SER A 124 7.93 -10.41 -18.28
C SER A 124 7.67 -9.65 -16.97
N LEU A 125 6.91 -10.23 -16.03
CA LEU A 125 6.65 -9.58 -14.72
C LEU A 125 7.96 -9.30 -13.99
N GLU A 126 8.84 -10.30 -13.92
CA GLU A 126 10.16 -10.20 -13.32
C GLU A 126 11.00 -9.12 -14.00
N VAL A 127 11.09 -9.16 -15.34
CA VAL A 127 11.89 -8.19 -16.09
C VAL A 127 11.42 -6.77 -15.84
N LEU A 128 10.11 -6.51 -15.68
CA LEU A 128 9.61 -5.17 -15.40
C LEU A 128 10.04 -4.64 -14.03
N TYR A 129 9.97 -5.49 -13.00
CA TYR A 129 10.49 -5.16 -11.66
C TYR A 129 12.01 -4.97 -11.68
N LYS A 130 12.75 -5.86 -12.34
CA LYS A 130 14.20 -5.75 -12.48
C LYS A 130 14.59 -4.50 -13.26
N ALA A 131 13.89 -4.18 -14.36
CA ALA A 131 14.15 -3.02 -15.20
C ALA A 131 13.92 -1.70 -14.45
N ILE A 132 12.80 -1.55 -13.73
CA ILE A 132 12.53 -0.31 -13.00
C ILE A 132 13.52 -0.11 -11.86
N THR A 133 13.88 -1.20 -11.18
CA THR A 133 14.79 -1.22 -10.03
C THR A 133 16.22 -0.93 -10.45
N LEU A 134 16.73 -1.63 -11.47
CA LEU A 134 18.06 -1.40 -12.03
C LEU A 134 18.19 0.02 -12.59
N SER A 135 17.13 0.52 -13.23
CA SER A 135 17.12 1.89 -13.75
C SER A 135 17.17 2.92 -12.63
N LEU A 136 16.43 2.72 -11.54
CA LEU A 136 16.53 3.58 -10.36
C LEU A 136 17.94 3.53 -9.79
N PHE A 137 18.47 2.34 -9.52
CA PHE A 137 19.83 2.15 -9.00
C PHE A 137 20.89 2.86 -9.85
N SER A 138 20.84 2.65 -11.17
CA SER A 138 21.83 3.19 -12.12
C SER A 138 21.76 4.71 -12.26
N SER A 139 20.56 5.28 -12.10
CA SER A 139 20.32 6.73 -12.29
C SER A 139 20.38 7.52 -11.00
N TYR A 140 20.38 6.85 -9.85
CA TYR A 140 20.36 7.48 -8.55
C TYR A 140 21.75 7.98 -8.15
N THR A 141 21.85 9.28 -7.90
CA THR A 141 23.08 9.97 -7.51
C THR A 141 23.06 10.26 -6.02
N SER A 142 23.13 9.23 -5.18
CA SER A 142 23.44 9.45 -3.75
C SER A 142 24.94 9.74 -3.57
N PRO A 143 25.32 10.63 -2.65
CA PRO A 143 26.72 10.76 -2.22
C PRO A 143 27.29 9.47 -1.61
N ASP A 144 26.43 8.58 -1.08
CA ASP A 144 26.80 7.25 -0.55
C ASP A 144 26.60 6.14 -1.59
N LYS A 145 27.13 6.35 -2.80
CA LYS A 145 27.11 5.38 -3.93
C LYS A 145 27.84 4.05 -3.66
N ASN A 146 28.27 3.81 -2.42
CA ASN A 146 28.89 2.57 -1.94
C ASN A 146 27.86 1.55 -1.41
N SER A 147 26.55 1.82 -1.48
CA SER A 147 25.56 0.80 -1.14
C SER A 147 25.58 -0.32 -2.18
N HIS A 148 25.91 -1.52 -1.73
CA HIS A 148 25.65 -2.77 -2.42
C HIS A 148 24.32 -3.29 -1.88
N PRO A 149 23.17 -2.84 -2.43
CA PRO A 149 21.89 -3.33 -1.95
C PRO A 149 21.88 -4.85 -2.07
N LYS A 150 21.32 -5.51 -1.08
CA LYS A 150 21.06 -6.95 -1.06
C LYS A 150 19.62 -7.25 -1.45
N TYR A 151 18.73 -6.30 -1.19
CA TYR A 151 17.32 -6.37 -1.56
C TYR A 151 16.86 -5.06 -2.20
N PHE A 152 15.86 -5.15 -3.07
CA PHE A 152 15.03 -3.98 -3.39
C PHE A 152 13.70 -4.06 -2.66
N VAL A 153 13.15 -2.92 -2.27
CA VAL A 153 11.87 -2.85 -1.56
C VAL A 153 10.83 -2.19 -2.45
N GLU A 154 9.70 -2.85 -2.67
CA GLU A 154 8.55 -2.28 -3.35
C GLU A 154 7.36 -2.21 -2.41
N LYS A 155 6.63 -1.10 -2.49
CA LYS A 155 5.41 -0.91 -1.71
C LYS A 155 4.25 -0.63 -2.65
N ARG A 156 3.30 -1.56 -2.69
CA ARG A 156 2.01 -1.37 -3.34
C ARG A 156 0.87 -1.87 -2.43
N PRO A 157 0.13 -0.95 -1.77
CA PRO A 157 -0.91 -1.32 -0.85
C PRO A 157 -2.03 -2.11 -1.55
N LEU A 158 -2.53 -3.17 -0.91
CA LEU A 158 -3.51 -4.12 -1.44
C LEU A 158 -3.00 -5.05 -2.56
N ASP A 159 -2.26 -4.52 -3.53
CA ASP A 159 -1.86 -5.30 -4.69
C ASP A 159 -0.80 -6.36 -4.36
N ASN A 160 0.14 -6.03 -3.46
CA ASN A 160 1.20 -6.96 -3.05
C ASN A 160 0.64 -8.13 -2.23
N GLU A 161 -0.24 -7.89 -1.24
CA GLU A 161 -0.81 -8.99 -0.47
C GLU A 161 -1.76 -9.88 -1.29
N ILE A 162 -2.47 -9.33 -2.27
CA ILE A 162 -3.32 -10.16 -3.14
C ILE A 162 -2.45 -11.03 -4.04
N SER A 163 -1.36 -10.46 -4.55
CA SER A 163 -0.46 -11.12 -5.50
C SER A 163 0.70 -11.86 -4.85
N ALA A 164 0.73 -12.01 -3.51
CA ALA A 164 1.91 -12.50 -2.79
C ALA A 164 2.40 -13.87 -3.28
N ILE A 165 1.47 -14.80 -3.54
CA ILE A 165 1.78 -16.14 -4.06
C ILE A 165 2.38 -16.05 -5.47
N LEU A 166 1.74 -15.31 -6.37
CA LEU A 166 2.25 -15.04 -7.73
C LEU A 166 3.63 -14.37 -7.71
N LEU A 167 3.84 -13.40 -6.81
CA LEU A 167 5.12 -12.73 -6.64
C LEU A 167 6.19 -13.70 -6.14
N LYS A 168 5.85 -14.65 -5.26
CA LYS A 168 6.77 -15.69 -4.78
C LYS A 168 7.13 -16.70 -5.86
N GLU A 169 6.19 -17.04 -6.75
CA GLU A 169 6.44 -17.90 -7.92
C GLU A 169 7.46 -17.26 -8.88
N HIS A 170 7.32 -15.96 -9.12
CA HIS A 170 8.22 -15.19 -10.00
C HIS A 170 9.54 -14.79 -9.31
N PHE A 171 9.54 -14.64 -7.99
CA PHE A 171 10.71 -14.30 -7.20
C PHE A 171 10.81 -15.26 -6.00
N PRO A 172 11.49 -16.42 -6.16
CA PRO A 172 11.59 -17.43 -5.10
C PRO A 172 12.21 -16.90 -3.80
N ASN A 173 13.08 -15.90 -3.86
CA ASN A 173 13.71 -15.27 -2.69
C ASN A 173 12.90 -14.08 -2.13
N ALA A 174 11.69 -13.83 -2.63
CA ALA A 174 10.85 -12.72 -2.18
C ALA A 174 10.51 -12.86 -0.70
N LYS A 175 10.68 -11.77 0.04
CA LYS A 175 10.19 -11.59 1.41
C LYS A 175 9.05 -10.56 1.43
N PHE A 176 8.19 -10.65 2.43
CA PHE A 176 7.01 -9.79 2.55
C PHE A 176 6.89 -9.25 3.97
N VAL A 177 6.54 -7.97 4.09
CA VAL A 177 6.21 -7.36 5.38
C VAL A 177 4.81 -6.75 5.28
N HIS A 178 3.84 -7.38 5.93
CA HIS A 178 2.43 -6.98 5.94
C HIS A 178 2.13 -6.17 7.20
N ILE A 179 1.90 -4.87 7.01
CA ILE A 179 1.46 -3.98 8.09
C ILE A 179 -0.07 -3.91 8.17
N LEU A 180 -0.60 -4.47 9.26
CA LEU A 180 -2.00 -4.38 9.66
C LEU A 180 -2.24 -3.11 10.48
N ARG A 181 -3.50 -2.68 10.55
CA ARG A 181 -3.91 -1.51 11.31
C ARG A 181 -5.35 -1.69 11.76
N ASP A 182 -5.67 -1.15 12.94
CA ASP A 182 -7.03 -1.14 13.44
C ASP A 182 -8.01 -0.59 12.36
N PRO A 183 -9.04 -1.38 11.96
CA PRO A 183 -9.94 -1.00 10.88
C PRO A 183 -10.68 0.31 11.16
N ARG A 184 -10.94 0.65 12.42
CA ARG A 184 -11.56 1.91 12.86
C ARG A 184 -10.63 3.08 12.56
N THR A 185 -9.38 3.02 13.00
CA THR A 185 -8.43 4.12 12.84
C THR A 185 -7.99 4.28 11.39
N ARG A 186 -7.88 3.17 10.64
CA ARG A 186 -7.63 3.18 9.19
C ARG A 186 -8.78 3.81 8.41
N TYR A 187 -10.02 3.48 8.76
CA TYR A 187 -11.20 4.12 8.17
C TYR A 187 -11.23 5.63 8.44
N ALA A 188 -11.02 6.04 9.70
CA ALA A 188 -10.94 7.46 10.08
C ALA A 188 -9.87 8.22 9.30
N SER A 189 -8.69 7.61 9.15
CA SER A 189 -7.56 8.12 8.37
C SER A 189 -7.94 8.37 6.91
N THR A 190 -8.65 7.42 6.29
CA THR A 190 -9.12 7.55 4.91
C THR A 190 -10.20 8.63 4.78
N LYS A 191 -11.18 8.63 5.68
CA LYS A 191 -12.26 9.62 5.72
C LYS A 191 -11.71 11.05 5.91
N ARG A 192 -10.73 11.24 6.79
CA ARG A 192 -10.06 12.54 6.98
C ARG A 192 -9.34 13.01 5.73
N ARG A 193 -8.59 12.13 5.05
CA ARG A 193 -7.94 12.46 3.78
C ARG A 193 -8.97 12.91 2.73
N ARG A 194 -10.11 12.23 2.65
CA ARG A 194 -11.22 12.60 1.76
C ARG A 194 -11.76 14.00 2.09
N ILE A 195 -12.00 14.30 3.37
CA ILE A 195 -12.47 15.63 3.81
C ILE A 195 -11.45 16.72 3.46
N ARG A 196 -10.15 16.50 3.73
CA ARG A 196 -9.08 17.47 3.46
C ARG A 196 -8.91 17.77 1.96
N ARG A 197 -9.22 16.81 1.09
CA ARG A 197 -9.22 17.01 -0.37
C ARG A 197 -10.32 17.97 -0.87
N ARG A 198 -11.05 18.68 0.02
CA ARG A 198 -12.13 19.66 -0.25
C ARG A 198 -12.96 19.22 -1.44
N MET A 199 -14.00 18.40 -1.20
CA MET A 199 -15.03 17.99 -2.16
C MET A 199 -15.06 18.83 -3.46
N ASN A 200 -14.22 18.48 -4.45
CA ASN A 200 -14.47 18.88 -5.82
C ASN A 200 -15.63 17.98 -6.27
N TYR A 201 -16.82 18.57 -6.38
CA TYR A 201 -18.09 17.90 -6.69
C TYR A 201 -17.97 16.92 -7.87
N LYS A 202 -17.07 17.20 -8.83
CA LYS A 202 -16.72 16.36 -9.98
C LYS A 202 -16.09 14.99 -9.63
N TYR A 203 -15.35 14.87 -8.53
CA TYR A 203 -14.73 13.62 -8.08
C TYR A 203 -15.58 12.84 -7.06
N CYS A 204 -16.68 13.43 -6.58
CA CYS A 204 -17.64 12.70 -5.75
C CYS A 204 -18.38 11.61 -6.53
N ARG A 205 -18.51 11.72 -7.86
CA ARG A 205 -19.13 10.66 -8.69
C ARG A 205 -18.47 9.28 -8.52
N ARG A 206 -17.13 9.19 -8.39
CA ARG A 206 -16.47 7.87 -8.19
C ARG A 206 -16.62 7.29 -6.78
N LEU A 207 -17.04 8.12 -5.81
CA LEU A 207 -17.39 7.69 -4.44
C LEU A 207 -18.87 7.30 -4.31
N ASN A 208 -19.63 7.50 -5.40
CA ASN A 208 -21.05 7.23 -5.52
C ASN A 208 -21.31 5.92 -6.27
N ASP A 209 -20.31 5.35 -6.94
CA ASP A 209 -20.47 4.12 -7.72
C ASP A 209 -20.43 2.85 -6.83
N LYS A 210 -19.91 2.94 -5.60
CA LYS A 210 -19.92 1.89 -4.56
C LYS A 210 -20.01 2.52 -3.16
N ASP A 211 -20.72 1.88 -2.23
CA ASP A 211 -20.84 2.29 -0.83
C ASP A 211 -19.45 2.45 -0.19
N PHE A 212 -19.02 3.71 0.01
CA PHE A 212 -17.69 4.06 0.51
C PHE A 212 -17.36 3.39 1.85
N VAL A 213 -18.34 3.31 2.75
CA VAL A 213 -18.13 2.72 4.08
C VAL A 213 -17.85 1.24 3.92
N ARG A 214 -18.72 0.55 3.19
CA ARG A 214 -18.60 -0.87 2.88
C ARG A 214 -17.30 -1.18 2.14
N GLY A 215 -16.97 -0.46 1.07
CA GLY A 215 -15.75 -0.72 0.30
C GLY A 215 -14.47 -0.54 1.14
N HIS A 216 -14.46 0.42 2.07
CA HIS A 216 -13.35 0.49 3.03
C HIS A 216 -13.39 -0.65 4.03
N ALA A 217 -14.55 -1.00 4.60
CA ALA A 217 -14.66 -2.11 5.52
C ALA A 217 -14.17 -3.43 4.89
N GLU A 218 -14.53 -3.68 3.63
CA GLU A 218 -14.07 -4.83 2.83
C GLU A 218 -12.56 -4.81 2.59
N ILE A 219 -11.95 -3.66 2.28
CA ILE A 219 -10.49 -3.54 2.13
C ILE A 219 -9.75 -3.87 3.43
N SER A 220 -10.28 -3.43 4.58
CA SER A 220 -9.69 -3.79 5.88
C SER A 220 -9.76 -5.30 6.10
N MET A 221 -10.96 -5.85 5.92
CA MET A 221 -11.24 -7.28 6.13
C MET A 221 -10.33 -8.12 5.24
N LEU A 222 -10.25 -7.78 3.94
CA LEU A 222 -9.41 -8.48 2.98
C LEU A 222 -7.93 -8.43 3.38
N SER A 223 -7.44 -7.31 3.88
CA SER A 223 -6.05 -7.22 4.38
C SER A 223 -5.79 -8.19 5.54
N PHE A 224 -6.72 -8.35 6.48
CA PHE A 224 -6.58 -9.33 7.56
C PHE A 224 -6.62 -10.78 7.05
N VAL A 225 -7.60 -11.08 6.19
CA VAL A 225 -7.74 -12.42 5.59
C VAL A 225 -6.48 -12.80 4.81
N LEU A 226 -5.94 -11.89 4.00
CA LEU A 226 -4.73 -12.11 3.23
C LEU A 226 -3.49 -12.22 4.10
N ALA A 227 -3.38 -11.45 5.18
CA ALA A 227 -2.29 -11.61 6.13
C ALA A 227 -2.26 -13.03 6.70
N LYS A 228 -3.42 -13.55 7.12
CA LYS A 228 -3.57 -14.92 7.64
C LYS A 228 -3.21 -15.95 6.58
N ARG A 229 -3.82 -15.86 5.40
CA ARG A 229 -3.60 -16.79 4.28
C ARG A 229 -2.13 -16.81 3.86
N ASN A 230 -1.56 -15.63 3.59
CA ASN A 230 -0.21 -15.54 3.08
C ASN A 230 0.82 -15.94 4.15
N LYS A 231 0.59 -15.61 5.43
CA LYS A 231 1.44 -16.12 6.52
C LYS A 231 1.43 -17.64 6.60
N PHE A 232 0.26 -18.25 6.45
CA PHE A 232 0.11 -19.70 6.44
C PHE A 232 0.82 -20.34 5.23
N VAL A 233 0.66 -19.78 4.03
CA VAL A 233 1.20 -20.35 2.78
C VAL A 233 2.70 -20.10 2.62
N LEU A 234 3.18 -18.91 2.96
CA LEU A 234 4.55 -18.45 2.68
C LEU A 234 5.47 -18.56 3.90
N GLY A 235 4.95 -18.95 5.08
CA GLY A 235 5.76 -19.24 6.26
C GLY A 235 6.62 -18.07 6.72
N ASP A 236 7.92 -18.31 6.84
CA ASP A 236 8.89 -17.35 7.37
C ASP A 236 9.22 -16.21 6.41
N ASP A 237 8.93 -16.38 5.11
CA ASP A 237 9.09 -15.31 4.12
C ASP A 237 8.00 -14.23 4.22
N TYR A 238 7.00 -14.42 5.07
CA TYR A 238 5.91 -13.47 5.28
C TYR A 238 5.84 -13.02 6.74
N LEU A 239 6.25 -11.78 7.01
CA LEU A 239 6.13 -11.16 8.32
C LEU A 239 4.83 -10.35 8.40
N VAL A 240 4.08 -10.49 9.50
CA VAL A 240 2.92 -9.65 9.81
C VAL A 240 3.26 -8.79 11.03
N ILE A 241 3.05 -7.48 10.92
CA ILE A 241 3.24 -6.51 12.00
C ILE A 241 2.00 -5.62 12.16
N ASN A 242 1.84 -5.04 13.35
CA ASN A 242 0.78 -4.06 13.61
C ASN A 242 1.33 -2.63 13.52
N TYR A 243 0.53 -1.74 12.94
CA TYR A 243 0.81 -0.31 12.87
C TYR A 243 0.90 0.33 14.24
N GLU A 244 0.00 -0.06 15.14
CA GLU A 244 -0.06 0.44 16.52
C GLU A 244 1.25 0.16 17.25
N ASP A 245 1.76 -1.08 17.16
CA ASP A 245 3.04 -1.49 17.73
C ASP A 245 4.20 -0.74 17.08
N LEU A 246 4.24 -0.64 15.74
CA LEU A 246 5.29 0.10 15.04
C LEU A 246 5.37 1.57 15.49
N THR A 247 4.23 2.19 15.79
CA THR A 247 4.20 3.60 16.21
C THR A 247 4.44 3.83 17.69
N SER A 248 4.22 2.82 18.54
CA SER A 248 4.41 2.93 19.99
C SER A 248 5.81 2.47 20.41
N GLN A 249 6.32 1.41 19.78
CA GLN A 249 7.62 0.79 20.04
C GLN A 249 8.41 0.58 18.73
N PRO A 250 8.76 1.67 18.01
CA PRO A 250 9.41 1.57 16.70
C PRO A 250 10.74 0.82 16.73
N ASN A 251 11.54 0.95 17.81
CA ASN A 251 12.82 0.25 17.94
C ASN A 251 12.66 -1.27 17.96
N GLU A 252 11.75 -1.78 18.78
CA GLU A 252 11.50 -3.22 18.90
C GLU A 252 10.93 -3.79 17.61
N ILE A 253 9.95 -3.13 17.01
CA ILE A 253 9.31 -3.61 15.78
C ILE A 253 10.27 -3.54 14.59
N MET A 254 11.08 -2.49 14.47
CA MET A 254 12.06 -2.41 13.38
C MET A 254 13.19 -3.44 13.54
N LYS A 255 13.55 -3.86 14.77
CA LYS A 255 14.48 -4.99 14.97
C LYS A 255 13.89 -6.29 14.44
N ILE A 256 12.61 -6.57 14.76
CA ILE A 256 11.90 -7.75 14.23
C ILE A 256 11.85 -7.72 12.69
N VAL A 257 11.59 -6.55 12.11
CA VAL A 257 11.61 -6.38 10.65
C VAL A 257 13.01 -6.64 10.09
N ALA A 258 14.06 -6.04 10.66
CA ALA A 258 15.45 -6.25 10.23
C ALA A 258 15.85 -7.73 10.31
N ASP A 259 15.54 -8.40 11.42
CA ASP A 259 15.83 -9.82 11.63
C ASP A 259 15.11 -10.69 10.59
N SER A 260 13.81 -10.44 10.34
CA SER A 260 13.04 -11.17 9.31
C SER A 260 13.61 -11.01 7.91
N LEU A 261 14.16 -9.83 7.61
CA LEU A 261 14.79 -9.52 6.34
C LEU A 261 16.26 -9.96 6.30
N SER A 262 16.83 -10.39 7.43
CA SER A 262 18.25 -10.75 7.57
C SER A 262 19.18 -9.58 7.26
N LEU A 263 18.81 -8.42 7.78
CA LEU A 263 19.55 -7.16 7.68
C LEU A 263 20.34 -6.90 8.97
N PRO A 264 21.55 -6.32 8.88
CA PRO A 264 22.23 -5.78 10.06
C PRO A 264 21.39 -4.66 10.70
N TRP A 265 21.47 -4.49 12.01
CA TRP A 265 20.82 -3.35 12.65
C TRP A 265 21.55 -2.05 12.31
N GLU A 266 20.81 -1.06 11.81
CA GLU A 266 21.28 0.30 11.59
C GLU A 266 20.27 1.30 12.17
N ASP A 267 20.73 2.32 12.91
CA ASP A 267 19.86 3.32 13.52
C ASP A 267 19.07 4.15 12.49
N ILE A 268 19.49 4.12 11.21
CA ILE A 268 18.74 4.72 10.09
C ILE A 268 17.34 4.13 9.98
N LEU A 269 17.10 2.89 10.43
CA LEU A 269 15.79 2.23 10.45
C LEU A 269 14.76 2.91 11.36
N LEU A 270 15.19 3.87 12.18
CA LEU A 270 14.31 4.69 13.02
C LEU A 270 14.03 6.09 12.44
N THR A 271 14.64 6.40 11.29
CA THR A 271 14.52 7.69 10.62
C THR A 271 13.76 7.52 9.31
N GLN A 272 12.65 8.25 9.14
CA GLN A 272 11.94 8.26 7.85
C GLN A 272 12.79 8.96 6.79
N THR A 273 13.21 8.23 5.78
CA THR A 273 13.88 8.77 4.60
C THR A 273 13.12 8.44 3.32
N CYS A 274 13.44 9.15 2.24
CA CYS A 274 13.02 8.82 0.88
C CYS A 274 14.18 9.17 -0.04
N LEU A 275 14.68 8.18 -0.78
CA LEU A 275 15.93 8.32 -1.52
C LEU A 275 17.06 8.84 -0.60
N GLY A 276 17.20 8.23 0.59
CA GLY A 276 18.24 8.52 1.58
C GLY A 276 18.15 9.90 2.25
N LYS A 277 17.23 10.77 1.81
CA LYS A 277 17.00 12.08 2.42
C LYS A 277 15.93 11.98 3.49
N LYS A 278 16.20 12.56 4.66
CA LYS A 278 15.22 12.67 5.75
C LYS A 278 13.95 13.36 5.24
N THR A 279 12.80 12.75 5.50
CA THR A 279 11.48 13.27 5.13
C THR A 279 10.67 13.63 6.37
N SER A 280 9.77 14.60 6.23
CA SER A 280 8.76 14.83 7.27
C SER A 280 7.69 13.74 7.25
N SER A 281 7.02 13.54 8.40
CA SER A 281 6.09 12.43 8.63
C SER A 281 5.05 12.25 7.51
N SER A 282 5.04 11.07 6.88
CA SER A 282 4.13 10.70 5.77
C SER A 282 2.66 10.45 6.19
N SER A 283 2.40 10.54 7.50
CA SER A 283 1.12 10.30 8.14
C SER A 283 0.13 11.45 7.92
N SER A 284 -1.15 11.15 7.67
CA SER A 284 -2.20 12.21 7.57
C SER A 284 -2.72 12.69 8.92
N PHE A 285 -2.26 12.05 9.99
CA PHE A 285 -2.18 12.70 11.28
C PHE A 285 -0.83 13.40 11.24
N LYS A 286 -0.77 14.72 11.41
CA LYS A 286 0.53 15.36 11.67
C LYS A 286 1.12 14.62 12.88
N THR A 287 2.09 13.76 12.64
CA THR A 287 2.82 13.08 13.70
C THR A 287 4.19 13.71 13.74
N ALA A 288 4.36 14.49 14.78
CA ALA A 288 5.56 14.52 15.58
C ALA A 288 6.35 13.20 15.51
N LEU A 289 7.41 13.18 14.70
CA LEU A 289 8.66 12.58 15.14
C LEU A 289 9.49 13.56 15.97
N ASP A 290 8.98 14.78 16.23
CA ASP A 290 9.68 15.78 17.06
C ASP A 290 9.01 16.11 18.41
N SER A 291 7.71 15.90 18.63
CA SER A 291 7.09 16.06 19.97
C SER A 291 5.58 15.73 20.00
N VAL A 292 5.22 14.67 20.73
CA VAL A 292 3.84 14.19 21.04
C VAL A 292 3.16 13.37 19.93
N THR A 293 3.35 12.04 20.00
CA THR A 293 2.61 11.04 19.23
C THR A 293 1.12 11.09 19.55
N ALA A 294 0.25 11.13 18.54
CA ALA A 294 -1.17 10.86 18.74
C ALA A 294 -1.30 9.39 19.17
N THR A 295 -1.66 9.20 20.43
CA THR A 295 -1.87 7.88 21.04
C THR A 295 -2.99 7.14 20.32
N ASP A 296 -3.09 5.82 20.50
CA ASP A 296 -4.23 5.07 19.96
C ASP A 296 -5.57 5.59 20.48
N ILE A 297 -5.58 6.11 21.72
CA ILE A 297 -6.72 6.83 22.30
C ILE A 297 -7.13 8.02 21.42
N ASP A 298 -6.18 8.83 20.96
CA ASP A 298 -6.47 9.99 20.10
C ASP A 298 -6.99 9.58 18.73
N ARG A 299 -6.47 8.46 18.17
CA ARG A 299 -6.93 7.91 16.89
C ARG A 299 -8.37 7.38 17.00
N ILE A 300 -8.72 6.73 18.10
CA ILE A 300 -10.07 6.24 18.37
C ILE A 300 -11.03 7.41 18.66
N LYS A 301 -10.62 8.42 19.43
CA LYS A 301 -11.40 9.67 19.60
C LYS A 301 -11.67 10.35 18.25
N ALA A 302 -10.67 10.42 17.38
CA ALA A 302 -10.84 10.92 16.02
C ALA A 302 -11.82 10.08 15.19
N TYR A 303 -11.76 8.75 15.29
CA TYR A 303 -12.74 7.87 14.65
C TYR A 303 -14.15 8.15 15.16
N ASN A 304 -14.36 8.19 16.47
CA ASN A 304 -15.66 8.41 17.08
C ASN A 304 -16.28 9.77 16.69
N SER A 305 -15.45 10.82 16.59
CA SER A 305 -15.90 12.17 16.17
C SER A 305 -16.15 12.30 14.67
N LEU A 306 -15.47 11.51 13.84
CA LEU A 306 -15.61 11.55 12.38
C LEU A 306 -16.73 10.65 11.86
N THR A 307 -17.22 9.68 12.64
CA THR A 307 -18.12 8.62 12.16
C THR A 307 -19.50 8.63 12.80
N THR A 308 -20.50 8.17 12.05
CA THR A 308 -21.86 7.91 12.53
C THR A 308 -21.95 6.51 13.16
N GLY A 309 -23.03 6.24 13.90
CA GLY A 309 -23.27 4.90 14.46
C GLY A 309 -23.38 3.81 13.38
N LEU A 310 -24.01 4.13 12.24
CA LEU A 310 -24.12 3.24 11.10
C LEU A 310 -22.74 2.88 10.51
N GLU A 311 -21.87 3.88 10.31
CA GLU A 311 -20.51 3.65 9.82
C GLU A 311 -19.71 2.74 10.75
N ARG A 312 -19.86 2.92 12.06
CA ARG A 312 -19.21 2.08 13.06
C ARG A 312 -19.69 0.64 13.00
N MET A 313 -21.00 0.42 12.89
CA MET A 313 -21.57 -0.91 12.76
C MET A 313 -21.04 -1.63 11.52
N ILE A 314 -20.98 -0.98 10.36
CA ILE A 314 -20.50 -1.63 9.12
C ILE A 314 -19.03 -2.01 9.26
N VAL A 315 -18.19 -1.11 9.80
CA VAL A 315 -16.79 -1.43 10.05
C VAL A 315 -16.67 -2.64 10.97
N ASN A 316 -17.42 -2.68 12.09
CA ASN A 316 -17.41 -3.81 13.01
C ASN A 316 -17.97 -5.10 12.39
N LEU A 317 -19.08 -5.04 11.64
CA LEU A 317 -19.71 -6.21 11.02
C LEU A 317 -18.76 -6.96 10.09
N TYR A 318 -17.98 -6.23 9.28
CA TYR A 318 -17.04 -6.81 8.34
C TYR A 318 -15.73 -7.26 8.98
N ASN A 319 -15.32 -6.64 10.10
CA ASN A 319 -13.97 -6.79 10.62
C ASN A 319 -13.89 -7.42 12.01
N GLY A 320 -15.00 -7.56 12.75
CA GLY A 320 -15.01 -8.02 14.14
C GLY A 320 -14.26 -9.32 14.33
N ASP A 321 -14.75 -10.38 13.70
CA ASP A 321 -14.21 -11.72 13.84
C ASP A 321 -12.75 -11.80 13.34
N VAL A 322 -12.50 -11.31 12.12
CA VAL A 322 -11.17 -11.42 11.51
C VAL A 322 -10.11 -10.55 12.17
N ALA A 323 -10.47 -9.36 12.68
CA ALA A 323 -9.50 -8.47 13.33
C ALA A 323 -9.18 -8.95 14.75
N GLN A 324 -10.12 -9.61 15.44
CA GLN A 324 -9.89 -10.19 16.76
C GLN A 324 -8.78 -11.24 16.74
N GLU A 325 -8.67 -12.02 15.66
CA GLU A 325 -7.57 -12.98 15.47
C GLU A 325 -6.17 -12.34 15.49
N PHE A 326 -6.09 -11.04 15.19
CA PHE A 326 -4.85 -10.25 15.20
C PHE A 326 -4.76 -9.32 16.42
N GLY A 327 -5.57 -9.56 17.46
CA GLY A 327 -5.55 -8.80 18.71
C GLY A 327 -6.33 -7.49 18.69
N TYR A 328 -7.10 -7.21 17.63
CA TYR A 328 -7.95 -6.02 17.56
C TYR A 328 -9.35 -6.27 18.11
N ASP A 329 -9.58 -5.92 19.37
CA ASP A 329 -10.92 -5.93 19.95
C ASP A 329 -11.74 -4.70 19.48
N LEU A 330 -12.73 -4.97 18.61
CA LEU A 330 -13.66 -3.96 18.12
C LEU A 330 -14.87 -3.75 19.04
N GLY A 331 -15.01 -4.57 20.08
CA GLY A 331 -16.17 -4.67 20.95
C GLY A 331 -17.39 -5.26 20.25
N GLU A 332 -18.39 -5.65 21.03
CA GLU A 332 -19.69 -6.04 20.49
C GLU A 332 -20.31 -4.90 19.68
N ALA A 333 -20.95 -5.24 18.56
CA ALA A 333 -21.76 -4.29 17.81
C ALA A 333 -22.94 -3.85 18.69
N LYS A 334 -22.78 -2.74 19.42
CA LYS A 334 -23.86 -2.18 20.25
C LYS A 334 -25.11 -1.97 19.38
N PRO A 335 -26.31 -2.31 19.87
CA PRO A 335 -27.54 -2.11 19.13
C PRO A 335 -27.65 -0.62 18.74
N ILE A 336 -27.86 -0.38 17.45
CA ILE A 336 -27.94 0.97 16.91
C ILE A 336 -29.23 1.62 17.43
N PRO A 337 -29.18 2.80 18.07
CA PRO A 337 -30.40 3.57 18.33
C PRO A 337 -31.10 3.84 17.00
N ALA A 338 -32.39 3.53 16.84
CA ALA A 338 -33.10 3.61 15.56
C ALA A 338 -32.85 4.92 14.77
N LEU A 339 -32.69 6.04 15.47
CA LEU A 339 -32.33 7.36 14.93
C LEU A 339 -30.98 7.41 14.18
N SER A 340 -30.02 6.56 14.53
CA SER A 340 -28.70 6.49 13.88
C SER A 340 -28.73 5.77 12.54
N LEU A 341 -29.78 4.96 12.26
CA LEU A 341 -30.03 4.41 10.92
C LEU A 341 -30.55 5.50 9.96
N ILE A 342 -31.19 6.53 10.51
CA ILE A 342 -31.85 7.63 9.78
C ILE A 342 -30.91 8.85 9.62
N ARG A 343 -29.82 8.93 10.38
CA ARG A 343 -28.88 10.06 10.23
C ARG A 343 -28.01 9.90 8.98
N PRO A 344 -27.94 10.90 8.08
CA PRO A 344 -27.03 10.85 6.94
C PRO A 344 -25.58 10.89 7.41
N VAL A 345 -24.71 10.18 6.69
CA VAL A 345 -23.27 10.32 6.85
C VAL A 345 -22.91 11.76 6.48
N ARG A 346 -21.98 12.37 7.22
CA ARG A 346 -21.50 13.73 6.93
C ARG A 346 -20.98 13.78 5.47
N TYR A 347 -21.61 14.61 4.64
CA TYR A 347 -21.39 14.74 3.19
C TYR A 347 -21.96 13.60 2.31
N GLU A 348 -22.92 12.83 2.83
CA GLU A 348 -23.68 11.86 2.05
C GLU A 348 -24.68 12.55 1.13
N LEU A 349 -24.73 12.13 -0.14
CA LEU A 349 -25.71 12.66 -1.09
C LEU A 349 -27.09 12.01 -0.84
N PRO A 350 -28.21 12.74 -1.05
CA PRO A 350 -29.56 12.23 -0.78
C PRO A 350 -29.89 10.88 -1.43
N LEU A 351 -29.45 10.66 -2.67
CA LEU A 351 -29.68 9.39 -3.39
C LEU A 351 -28.89 8.20 -2.81
N HIS A 352 -27.66 8.42 -2.31
CA HIS A 352 -26.90 7.37 -1.61
C HIS A 352 -27.42 7.14 -0.21
N TYR A 353 -27.89 8.19 0.47
CA TYR A 353 -28.54 8.04 1.75
C TYR A 353 -29.69 7.03 1.65
N LEU A 354 -30.55 7.16 0.62
CA LEU A 354 -31.64 6.24 0.36
C LEU A 354 -31.14 4.83 -0.05
N GLY A 355 -30.21 4.75 -1.01
CA GLY A 355 -29.67 3.48 -1.50
C GLY A 355 -28.96 2.66 -0.41
N ASN A 356 -28.13 3.30 0.41
CA ASN A 356 -27.44 2.68 1.53
C ASN A 356 -28.45 2.13 2.55
N ARG A 357 -29.51 2.86 2.88
CA ARG A 357 -30.51 2.43 3.88
C ARG A 357 -31.36 1.27 3.37
N LEU A 358 -31.70 1.27 2.08
CA LEU A 358 -32.34 0.12 1.42
C LEU A 358 -31.42 -1.11 1.39
N ALA A 359 -30.12 -0.93 1.13
CA ALA A 359 -29.15 -2.01 1.15
C ALA A 359 -28.94 -2.58 2.57
N TYR A 360 -28.87 -1.72 3.59
CA TYR A 360 -28.72 -2.17 4.99
C TYR A 360 -29.95 -2.92 5.50
N GLN A 361 -31.17 -2.49 5.13
CA GLN A 361 -32.37 -3.26 5.44
C GLN A 361 -32.33 -4.67 4.81
N LYS A 362 -31.72 -4.84 3.63
CA LYS A 362 -31.54 -6.18 3.03
C LYS A 362 -30.43 -7.00 3.71
N GLN A 363 -29.33 -6.38 4.13
CA GLN A 363 -28.19 -7.09 4.72
C GLN A 363 -28.40 -7.49 6.18
N ILE A 364 -29.01 -6.63 6.99
CA ILE A 364 -29.23 -6.86 8.43
C ILE A 364 -30.24 -8.00 8.67
N TRP A 365 -31.16 -8.23 7.73
CA TRP A 365 -32.28 -9.15 7.91
C TRP A 365 -32.08 -10.55 7.32
N ALA A 366 -30.95 -10.82 6.64
CA ALA A 366 -30.82 -12.03 5.83
C ALA A 366 -29.49 -12.78 5.91
N ARG A 367 -28.43 -12.24 6.54
CA ARG A 367 -27.08 -12.84 6.45
C ARG A 367 -26.29 -12.74 7.74
N THR A 368 -25.56 -13.80 8.07
CA THR A 368 -24.55 -13.78 9.15
C THR A 368 -23.32 -12.97 8.72
N SER A 369 -22.51 -12.49 9.68
CA SER A 369 -21.23 -11.80 9.40
C SER A 369 -20.36 -12.64 8.45
N ALA A 370 -20.24 -13.94 8.73
CA ALA A 370 -19.49 -14.90 7.93
C ALA A 370 -19.93 -14.97 6.47
N GLN A 371 -21.24 -15.01 6.19
CA GLN A 371 -21.75 -15.06 4.80
C GLN A 371 -21.47 -13.77 4.03
N VAL A 372 -21.58 -12.61 4.69
CA VAL A 372 -21.25 -11.31 4.08
C VAL A 372 -19.76 -11.21 3.78
N VAL A 373 -18.92 -11.71 4.70
CA VAL A 373 -17.46 -11.77 4.55
C VAL A 373 -17.08 -12.63 3.36
N GLU A 374 -17.57 -13.87 3.29
CA GLU A 374 -17.25 -14.83 2.23
C GLU A 374 -17.66 -14.33 0.84
N GLU A 375 -18.89 -13.82 0.68
CA GLU A 375 -19.35 -13.26 -0.60
C GLU A 375 -18.54 -12.03 -1.02
N SER A 376 -18.13 -11.19 -0.05
CA SER A 376 -17.31 -10.01 -0.35
C SER A 376 -15.88 -10.40 -0.72
N ILE A 377 -15.31 -11.43 -0.08
CA ILE A 377 -14.03 -12.02 -0.48
C ILE A 377 -14.13 -12.52 -1.92
N ASN A 378 -15.12 -13.36 -2.22
CA ASN A 378 -15.32 -13.90 -3.57
C ASN A 378 -15.56 -12.79 -4.60
N GLN A 379 -16.28 -11.73 -4.25
CA GLN A 379 -16.50 -10.60 -5.16
C GLN A 379 -15.23 -9.78 -5.40
N ILE A 380 -14.37 -9.61 -4.39
CA ILE A 380 -13.11 -8.88 -4.56
C ILE A 380 -12.12 -9.76 -5.29
N LEU A 381 -11.93 -11.00 -4.86
CA LEU A 381 -11.06 -11.97 -5.52
C LEU A 381 -11.48 -12.17 -6.96
N SER A 382 -12.76 -12.39 -7.28
CA SER A 382 -13.20 -12.50 -8.68
C SER A 382 -12.91 -11.25 -9.50
N LYS A 383 -13.11 -10.03 -8.98
CA LYS A 383 -12.71 -8.79 -9.70
C LYS A 383 -11.20 -8.68 -9.90
N TRP A 384 -10.42 -9.26 -9.00
CA TRP A 384 -8.96 -9.32 -9.04
C TRP A 384 -8.43 -10.47 -9.92
N GLU A 385 -9.17 -11.57 -9.99
CA GLU A 385 -8.97 -12.75 -10.82
C GLU A 385 -9.55 -12.57 -12.21
N CYS A 386 -10.42 -11.58 -12.48
CA CYS A 386 -10.78 -11.17 -13.83
C CYS A 386 -9.55 -10.71 -14.66
N GLY A 387 -8.35 -10.61 -14.06
CA GLY A 387 -7.05 -10.48 -14.73
C GLY A 387 -6.19 -11.75 -14.75
N ILE A 388 -6.50 -12.79 -13.98
CA ILE A 388 -5.82 -14.10 -13.96
C ILE A 388 -6.69 -15.07 -14.78
N PRO A 389 -6.28 -15.52 -15.97
CA PRO A 389 -7.01 -16.59 -16.62
C PRO A 389 -6.90 -17.83 -15.72
N THR A 390 -8.03 -18.45 -15.39
CA THR A 390 -8.05 -19.87 -15.13
C THR A 390 -7.39 -20.55 -16.32
N GLN A 391 -6.42 -21.42 -16.06
CA GLN A 391 -5.75 -22.18 -17.10
C GLN A 391 -6.82 -22.93 -17.92
N ASP A 392 -6.94 -22.56 -19.19
CA ASP A 392 -7.36 -23.46 -20.28
C ASP A 392 -6.15 -23.61 -21.21
#